data_AF-A0AAE3AEW1-F1
#
_entry.id   AF-A0AAE3AEW1-F1
#
_cell.length_a   1.000
_cell.length_b   1.000
_cell.length_c   1.000
_cell.angle_alpha   90.00
_cell.angle_beta   90.00
_cell.angle_gamma   90.00
#
_symmetry.space_group_name_H-M   'P 1'
#
loop_
_entity.id
_entity.type
_entity.pdbx_description
1 polymer ?
#
loop_
_entity_poly.entity_id
_entity_poly.type
_entity_poly.pdbx_seq_one_letter_code
_entity_poly.pdbx_strand_id
1 'polypeptide(L)'
;MQKIKSLAAVFLALFILAAIPTQALAAEAHVDAITAHTHQWYFDHYDTTYIPIDDETHLKTLYPVYKCSVSGCSAFDIRDGYESTPSHTMTSYSYTGSNYHAGNYHYIRYERHCVQCGHSTGYWDHYSCPGNGHCILPQSVFPVLTDK
;
A
#
# COMPACT_ATOMS: atom_id res chain seq x y z
N MET A 1 -58.83 37.24 20.39
CA MET A 1 -58.02 36.91 19.18
C MET A 1 -57.20 35.65 19.46
N GLN A 2 -57.63 34.46 19.01
CA GLN A 2 -56.90 33.21 19.33
C GLN A 2 -57.05 32.11 18.26
N LYS A 3 -57.16 32.46 16.97
CA LYS A 3 -57.36 31.50 15.87
C LYS A 3 -56.29 31.53 14.76
N ILE A 4 -55.07 32.00 15.05
CA ILE A 4 -53.98 32.07 14.04
C ILE A 4 -52.89 31.00 14.29
N LYS A 5 -52.86 30.34 15.45
CA LYS A 5 -51.83 29.34 15.78
C LYS A 5 -51.95 28.02 14.98
N SER A 6 -53.06 27.77 14.30
CA SER A 6 -53.31 26.52 13.58
C SER A 6 -52.82 26.55 12.13
N LEU A 7 -52.85 27.70 11.46
CA LEU A 7 -52.60 27.74 10.01
C LEU A 7 -51.11 27.61 9.69
N ALA A 8 -50.25 28.30 10.45
CA ALA A 8 -48.80 28.24 10.29
C ALA A 8 -48.24 26.84 10.57
N ALA A 9 -48.80 26.13 11.57
CA ALA A 9 -48.41 24.75 11.87
C ALA A 9 -48.82 23.78 10.75
N VAL A 10 -49.98 23.99 10.13
CA VAL A 10 -50.45 23.21 8.98
C VAL A 10 -49.58 23.47 7.74
N PHE A 11 -49.23 24.72 7.47
CA PHE A 11 -48.29 25.05 6.38
C PHE A 11 -46.89 24.49 6.62
N LEU A 12 -46.37 24.55 7.85
CA LEU A 12 -45.08 23.97 8.20
C LEU A 12 -45.10 22.44 8.04
N ALA A 13 -46.18 21.77 8.48
CA ALA A 13 -46.35 20.32 8.32
C ALA A 13 -46.45 19.91 6.83
N LEU A 14 -47.16 20.69 6.01
CA LEU A 14 -47.23 20.49 4.56
C LEU A 14 -45.87 20.70 3.88
N PHE A 15 -45.09 21.69 4.32
CA PHE A 15 -43.73 21.93 3.81
C PHE A 15 -42.78 20.79 4.15
N ILE A 16 -42.86 20.25 5.37
CA ILE A 16 -42.06 19.10 5.80
C ILE A 16 -42.49 17.85 5.01
N LEU A 17 -43.80 17.60 4.84
CA LEU A 17 -44.30 16.47 4.05
C LEU A 17 -43.95 16.57 2.56
N ALA A 18 -43.86 17.78 1.98
CA ALA A 18 -43.50 17.99 0.58
C ALA A 18 -41.98 17.96 0.35
N ALA A 19 -41.16 18.20 1.38
CA ALA A 19 -39.70 18.17 1.30
C ALA A 19 -39.10 16.76 1.50
N ILE A 20 -39.79 15.86 2.19
CA ILE A 20 -39.37 14.47 2.36
C ILE A 20 -39.34 13.67 1.03
N PRO A 21 -40.37 13.72 0.15
CA PRO A 21 -40.37 12.93 -1.08
C PRO A 21 -39.30 13.41 -2.08
N THR A 22 -38.95 14.69 -2.11
CA THR A 22 -37.95 15.21 -3.05
C THR A 22 -36.52 14.81 -2.67
N GLN A 23 -36.20 14.71 -1.38
CA GLN A 23 -34.88 14.25 -0.93
C GLN A 23 -34.72 12.74 -1.09
N ALA A 24 -35.78 11.96 -0.85
CA ALA A 24 -35.79 10.53 -1.14
C ALA A 24 -35.65 10.25 -2.64
N LEU A 25 -36.39 10.96 -3.50
CA LEU A 25 -36.27 10.82 -4.96
C LEU A 25 -34.93 11.34 -5.52
N ALA A 26 -34.32 12.37 -4.94
CA ALA A 26 -33.01 12.86 -5.39
C ALA A 26 -31.86 11.94 -4.94
N ALA A 27 -31.97 11.33 -3.75
CA ALA A 27 -31.04 10.32 -3.29
C ALA A 27 -31.20 9.02 -4.09
N GLU A 28 -32.42 8.56 -4.34
CA GLU A 28 -32.70 7.43 -5.24
C GLU A 28 -32.27 7.75 -6.67
N ALA A 29 -32.51 8.95 -7.21
CA ALA A 29 -32.03 9.30 -8.55
C ALA A 29 -30.49 9.38 -8.65
N HIS A 30 -29.77 9.63 -7.55
CA HIS A 30 -28.30 9.54 -7.52
C HIS A 30 -27.79 8.10 -7.35
N VAL A 31 -28.55 7.23 -6.68
CA VAL A 31 -28.24 5.81 -6.49
C VAL A 31 -28.64 4.97 -7.72
N ASP A 32 -29.79 5.26 -8.33
CA ASP A 32 -30.31 4.66 -9.56
C ASP A 32 -29.70 5.27 -10.84
N ALA A 33 -28.97 6.38 -10.74
CA ALA A 33 -28.12 6.88 -11.83
C ALA A 33 -26.79 6.11 -11.98
N ILE A 34 -26.53 5.07 -11.16
CA ILE A 34 -25.76 3.91 -11.62
C ILE A 34 -26.72 2.98 -12.37
N THR A 35 -27.43 3.60 -13.31
CA THR A 35 -28.30 3.01 -14.32
C THR A 35 -27.56 1.83 -14.91
N ALA A 36 -28.22 0.69 -14.99
CA ALA A 36 -27.68 -0.48 -15.70
C ALA A 36 -27.04 -0.01 -17.01
N HIS A 37 -25.73 -0.19 -17.12
CA HIS A 37 -24.93 0.21 -18.26
C HIS A 37 -24.00 -0.93 -18.65
N THR A 38 -23.60 -0.95 -19.91
CA THR A 38 -22.55 -1.85 -20.36
C THR A 38 -21.21 -1.31 -19.90
N HIS A 39 -20.42 -2.15 -19.23
CA HIS A 39 -19.08 -1.75 -18.84
C HIS A 39 -18.19 -1.55 -20.07
N GLN A 40 -17.80 -0.30 -20.29
CA GLN A 40 -16.69 0.05 -21.17
C GLN A 40 -15.45 0.26 -20.31
N TRP A 41 -14.41 -0.51 -20.60
CA TRP A 41 -13.20 -0.58 -19.80
C TRP A 41 -12.11 0.33 -20.35
N TYR A 42 -11.43 1.07 -19.48
CA TYR A 42 -10.20 1.78 -19.80
C TYR A 42 -9.07 1.33 -18.88
N PHE A 43 -7.85 1.29 -19.41
CA PHE A 43 -6.67 0.93 -18.62
C PHE A 43 -6.41 2.02 -17.58
N ASP A 44 -6.27 1.61 -16.32
CA ASP A 44 -6.04 2.53 -15.21
C ASP A 44 -4.60 2.42 -14.68
N HIS A 45 -4.20 1.24 -14.22
CA HIS A 45 -2.84 1.00 -13.71
C HIS A 45 -2.48 -0.51 -13.74
N TYR A 46 -1.27 -0.83 -13.28
CA TYR A 46 -0.88 -2.20 -12.95
C TYR A 46 -0.83 -2.38 -11.44
N ASP A 47 -1.49 -3.42 -10.95
CA ASP A 47 -1.17 -4.00 -9.65
C ASP A 47 0.03 -4.93 -9.78
N THR A 48 0.90 -4.93 -8.77
CA THR A 48 2.15 -5.70 -8.81
C THR A 48 2.26 -6.58 -7.59
N THR A 49 2.59 -7.85 -7.79
CA THR A 49 2.96 -8.77 -6.71
C THR A 49 4.39 -9.25 -6.87
N TYR A 50 5.02 -9.56 -5.74
CA TYR A 50 6.40 -10.05 -5.66
C TYR A 50 6.46 -11.28 -4.77
N ILE A 51 6.94 -12.40 -5.30
CA ILE A 51 7.03 -13.67 -4.56
C ILE A 51 8.45 -14.21 -4.68
N PRO A 52 9.21 -14.41 -3.59
CA PRO A 52 10.54 -14.98 -3.68
C PRO A 52 10.46 -16.41 -4.23
N ILE A 53 11.30 -16.73 -5.21
CA ILE A 53 11.37 -18.10 -5.77
C ILE A 53 12.65 -18.80 -5.29
N ASP A 54 13.78 -18.08 -5.27
CA ASP A 54 15.07 -18.60 -4.82
C ASP A 54 15.95 -17.47 -4.23
N ASP A 55 17.23 -17.80 -3.97
CA ASP A 55 18.20 -16.88 -3.36
C ASP A 55 18.67 -15.75 -4.30
N GLU A 56 18.43 -15.86 -5.60
CA GLU A 56 18.87 -14.88 -6.61
C GLU A 56 17.72 -14.01 -7.14
N THR A 57 16.50 -14.57 -7.23
CA THR A 57 15.37 -13.99 -7.96
C THR A 57 14.02 -14.11 -7.24
N HIS A 58 13.07 -13.27 -7.67
CA HIS A 58 11.66 -13.38 -7.30
C HIS A 58 10.76 -13.30 -8.53
N LEU A 59 9.56 -13.88 -8.43
CA LEU A 59 8.51 -13.69 -9.40
C LEU A 59 7.91 -12.31 -9.22
N LYS A 60 7.90 -11.52 -10.29
CA LYS A 60 7.15 -10.29 -10.39
C LYS A 60 5.97 -10.52 -11.35
N THR A 61 4.76 -10.33 -10.85
CA THR A 61 3.54 -10.41 -11.67
C THR A 61 2.88 -9.04 -11.75
N LEU A 62 2.57 -8.60 -12.96
CA LEU A 62 1.87 -7.34 -13.26
C LEU A 62 0.46 -7.63 -13.73
N TYR A 63 -0.54 -7.24 -12.95
CA TYR A 63 -1.95 -7.40 -13.28
C TYR A 63 -2.51 -6.08 -13.82
N PRO A 64 -2.91 -6.00 -15.09
CA PRO A 64 -3.52 -4.79 -15.62
C PRO A 64 -4.93 -4.62 -15.03
N VAL A 65 -5.14 -3.49 -14.37
CA VAL A 65 -6.41 -3.11 -13.76
C VAL A 65 -7.13 -2.12 -14.68
N TYR A 66 -8.37 -2.43 -14.99
CA TYR A 66 -9.25 -1.59 -15.79
C TYR A 66 -10.38 -1.05 -14.93
N LYS A 67 -10.77 0.20 -15.17
CA LYS A 67 -11.94 0.82 -14.54
C LYS A 67 -13.04 1.05 -15.56
N CYS A 68 -14.28 1.08 -15.09
CA CYS A 68 -15.40 1.43 -15.93
C CYS A 68 -15.37 2.93 -16.27
N SER A 69 -15.51 3.28 -17.55
CA SER A 69 -15.49 4.68 -18.01
C SER A 69 -16.76 5.46 -17.67
N VAL A 70 -17.79 4.80 -17.15
CA VAL A 70 -19.06 5.45 -16.79
C VAL A 70 -18.91 6.19 -15.47
N SER A 71 -19.15 7.51 -15.50
CA SER A 71 -19.07 8.37 -14.34
C SER A 71 -19.96 7.87 -13.20
N GLY A 72 -19.40 7.75 -12.00
CA GLY A 72 -20.09 7.23 -10.81
C GLY A 72 -20.06 5.70 -10.67
N CYS A 73 -19.57 4.95 -11.67
CA CYS A 73 -19.37 3.51 -11.56
C CYS A 73 -18.02 3.18 -10.91
N SER A 74 -18.01 2.36 -9.86
CA SER A 74 -16.80 1.93 -9.14
C SER A 74 -16.34 0.52 -9.53
N ALA A 75 -16.95 -0.10 -10.55
CA ALA A 75 -16.57 -1.41 -11.03
C ALA A 75 -15.18 -1.41 -11.67
N PHE A 76 -14.43 -2.49 -11.42
CA PHE A 76 -13.11 -2.73 -12.00
C PHE A 76 -13.01 -4.17 -12.54
N ASP A 77 -12.09 -4.36 -13.47
CA ASP A 77 -11.76 -5.64 -14.11
C ASP A 77 -10.24 -5.85 -14.00
N ILE A 78 -9.82 -6.94 -13.35
CA ILE A 78 -8.41 -7.34 -13.25
C ILE A 78 -8.21 -8.49 -14.23
N ARG A 79 -7.30 -8.31 -15.19
CA ARG A 79 -7.02 -9.35 -16.21
C ARG A 79 -5.76 -10.13 -15.89
N ASP A 80 -5.53 -11.17 -16.69
CA ASP A 80 -4.37 -12.04 -16.59
C ASP A 80 -3.07 -11.25 -16.49
N GLY A 81 -2.22 -11.70 -15.56
CA GLY A 81 -0.96 -11.05 -15.26
C GLY A 81 0.14 -11.39 -16.25
N TYR A 82 1.12 -10.51 -16.33
CA TYR A 82 2.38 -10.74 -17.04
C TYR A 82 3.48 -11.02 -16.03
N GLU A 83 4.22 -12.10 -16.24
CA GLU A 83 5.25 -12.56 -15.30
C GLU A 83 6.67 -12.24 -15.79
N SER A 84 7.55 -11.99 -14.83
CA SER A 84 9.00 -11.83 -15.04
C SER A 84 9.77 -12.25 -13.80
N THR A 85 11.06 -12.59 -13.96
CA THR A 85 11.93 -13.08 -12.87
C THR A 85 13.14 -12.17 -12.65
N PRO A 86 12.96 -10.94 -12.16
CA PRO A 86 14.08 -10.06 -11.83
C PRO A 86 14.88 -10.55 -10.61
N SER A 87 16.14 -10.11 -10.52
CA SER A 87 17.00 -10.37 -9.36
C SER A 87 16.57 -9.56 -8.13
N HIS A 88 16.93 -10.04 -6.94
CA HIS A 88 16.65 -9.33 -5.70
C HIS A 88 17.41 -8.00 -5.60
N THR A 89 16.70 -6.94 -5.23
CA THR A 89 17.31 -5.65 -4.86
C THR A 89 17.54 -5.59 -3.35
N MET A 90 18.75 -5.95 -2.92
CA MET A 90 19.14 -6.11 -1.49
C MET A 90 19.67 -4.80 -0.89
N THR A 91 18.79 -3.85 -0.60
CA THR A 91 19.15 -2.50 -0.13
C THR A 91 18.92 -2.25 1.36
N SER A 92 18.10 -3.07 2.02
CA SER A 92 17.86 -2.97 3.46
C SER A 92 18.82 -3.88 4.22
N TYR A 93 19.45 -3.37 5.30
CA TYR A 93 20.43 -4.09 6.12
C TYR A 93 20.04 -4.01 7.60
N SER A 94 20.24 -5.10 8.33
CA SER A 94 20.11 -5.17 9.78
C SER A 94 21.31 -5.88 10.39
N TYR A 95 21.84 -5.37 11.50
CA TYR A 95 22.97 -6.00 12.18
C TYR A 95 22.50 -7.19 13.02
N THR A 96 23.09 -8.37 12.80
CA THR A 96 22.68 -9.62 13.46
C THR A 96 23.27 -9.82 14.86
N GLY A 97 24.15 -8.91 15.32
CA GLY A 97 24.91 -9.09 16.57
C GLY A 97 26.18 -9.96 16.42
N SER A 98 26.33 -10.69 15.31
CA SER A 98 27.50 -11.55 15.07
C SER A 98 28.66 -10.78 14.44
N ASN A 99 29.84 -10.87 15.04
CA ASN A 99 31.06 -10.22 14.57
C ASN A 99 32.32 -10.93 15.08
N TYR A 100 33.45 -10.78 14.41
CA TYR A 100 34.76 -11.29 14.85
C TYR A 100 35.93 -10.51 14.25
N HIS A 101 37.13 -10.65 14.82
CA HIS A 101 38.35 -10.09 14.27
C HIS A 101 39.19 -11.15 13.56
N ALA A 102 39.78 -10.79 12.42
CA ALA A 102 40.83 -11.57 11.78
C ALA A 102 41.86 -10.63 11.13
N GLY A 103 43.11 -10.73 11.58
CA GLY A 103 44.18 -9.81 11.17
C GLY A 103 43.83 -8.36 11.54
N ASN A 104 43.97 -7.45 10.57
CA ASN A 104 43.65 -6.02 10.71
C ASN A 104 42.20 -5.70 10.32
N TYR A 105 41.28 -6.67 10.38
CA TYR A 105 39.90 -6.49 9.95
C TYR A 105 38.90 -6.90 11.03
N HIS A 106 37.79 -6.18 11.08
CA HIS A 106 36.60 -6.51 11.86
C HIS A 106 35.51 -6.97 10.89
N TYR A 107 35.12 -8.23 11.00
CA TYR A 107 34.07 -8.85 10.21
C TYR A 107 32.74 -8.75 10.95
N ILE A 108 31.70 -8.35 10.24
CA ILE A 108 30.39 -8.04 10.79
C ILE A 108 29.33 -8.72 9.93
N ARG A 109 28.42 -9.46 10.56
CA ARG A 109 27.33 -10.12 9.86
C ARG A 109 26.07 -9.26 9.88
N TYR A 110 25.59 -8.94 8.70
CA TYR A 110 24.30 -8.33 8.47
C TYR A 110 23.31 -9.36 7.92
N GLU A 111 22.04 -9.10 8.14
CA GLU A 111 20.95 -9.66 7.34
C GLU A 111 20.52 -8.58 6.36
N ARG A 112 20.49 -8.90 5.07
CA ARG A 112 20.04 -8.00 4.03
C ARG A 112 18.69 -8.47 3.51
N HIS A 113 17.80 -7.53 3.20
CA HIS A 113 16.44 -7.81 2.78
C HIS A 113 16.15 -7.22 1.39
N CYS A 114 15.43 -7.98 0.56
CA CYS A 114 14.92 -7.52 -0.71
C CYS A 114 13.78 -6.52 -0.48
N VAL A 115 13.89 -5.33 -1.07
CA VAL A 115 12.89 -4.25 -0.90
C VAL A 115 11.52 -4.59 -1.52
N GLN A 116 11.48 -5.56 -2.45
CA GLN A 116 10.27 -5.90 -3.20
C GLN A 116 9.53 -7.11 -2.61
N CYS A 117 10.24 -8.20 -2.32
CA CYS A 117 9.63 -9.46 -1.90
C CYS A 117 9.94 -9.87 -0.45
N GLY A 118 10.78 -9.11 0.27
CA GLY A 118 11.19 -9.44 1.64
C GLY A 118 12.14 -10.62 1.79
N HIS A 119 12.61 -11.22 0.69
CA HIS A 119 13.65 -12.26 0.74
C HIS A 119 14.86 -11.76 1.55
N SER A 120 15.36 -12.60 2.44
CA SER A 120 16.38 -12.23 3.41
C SER A 120 17.54 -13.21 3.33
N THR A 121 18.77 -12.69 3.38
CA THR A 121 19.96 -13.53 3.38
C THR A 121 21.07 -12.92 4.23
N GLY A 122 21.93 -13.78 4.77
CA GLY A 122 23.08 -13.38 5.58
C GLY A 122 24.21 -12.85 4.70
N TYR A 123 24.81 -11.74 5.10
CA TYR A 123 25.94 -11.10 4.42
C TYR A 123 27.03 -10.75 5.43
N TRP A 124 28.27 -11.17 5.15
CA TRP A 124 29.44 -10.77 5.93
C TRP A 124 30.13 -9.61 5.23
N ASP A 125 30.24 -8.49 5.94
CA ASP A 125 31.07 -7.36 5.53
C ASP A 125 32.31 -7.27 6.41
N HIS A 126 33.28 -6.46 5.99
CA HIS A 126 34.49 -6.23 6.77
C HIS A 126 34.96 -4.78 6.68
N TYR A 127 35.50 -4.30 7.79
CA TYR A 127 36.10 -2.97 7.88
C TYR A 127 37.50 -3.07 8.45
N SER A 128 38.36 -2.14 8.04
CA SER A 128 39.70 -2.03 8.61
C SER A 128 39.61 -1.73 10.11
N CYS A 129 40.32 -2.53 10.89
CA CYS A 129 40.45 -2.41 12.35
C CYS A 129 41.91 -2.76 12.70
N PRO A 130 42.84 -1.79 12.58
CA PRO A 130 44.25 -1.99 12.87
C PRO A 130 44.57 -1.99 14.38
N GLY A 131 43.57 -1.87 15.26
CA GLY A 131 43.74 -1.74 16.71
C GLY A 131 43.69 -0.29 17.22
N ASN A 132 44.02 -0.10 18.50
CA ASN A 132 44.10 1.22 19.19
C ASN A 132 42.81 2.06 19.18
N GLY A 133 41.63 1.42 19.18
CA GLY A 133 40.34 2.13 19.21
C GLY A 133 39.88 2.71 17.87
N HIS A 134 40.56 2.41 16.77
CA HIS A 134 40.18 2.85 15.41
C HIS A 134 39.19 1.93 14.70
N CYS A 135 38.54 1.03 15.44
CA CYS A 135 37.64 0.04 14.85
C CYS A 135 36.23 0.61 14.76
N ILE A 136 35.60 0.43 13.59
CA ILE A 136 34.20 0.82 13.38
C ILE A 136 33.33 -0.11 14.23
N LEU A 137 32.48 0.48 15.08
CA LEU A 137 31.52 -0.30 15.84
C LEU A 137 30.39 -0.74 14.89
N PRO A 138 29.97 -2.02 14.90
CA PRO A 138 28.91 -2.50 14.02
C PRO A 138 27.63 -1.66 14.04
N GLN A 139 27.24 -1.24 15.25
CA GLN A 139 26.09 -0.39 15.53
C GLN A 139 26.20 1.05 15.01
N SER A 140 27.38 1.53 14.62
CA SER A 140 27.55 2.87 14.05
C SER A 140 27.36 2.92 12.53
N VAL A 141 27.38 1.78 11.83
CA VAL A 141 27.16 1.73 10.37
C VAL A 141 25.69 1.49 10.05
N PHE A 142 25.07 0.53 10.73
CA PHE A 142 23.65 0.21 10.62
C PHE A 142 23.08 -0.04 12.02
N PRO A 143 22.47 0.99 12.66
CA PRO A 143 21.93 0.83 14.00
C PRO A 143 20.79 -0.17 13.98
N VAL A 144 20.76 -1.06 14.97
CA VAL A 144 19.56 -1.85 15.26
C VAL A 144 18.50 -0.86 15.73
N LEU A 145 17.40 -0.74 14.99
CA LEU A 145 16.18 -0.13 15.52
C LEU A 145 15.68 -1.07 16.61
N THR A 146 16.18 -0.88 17.82
CA THR A 146 15.56 -1.45 19.01
C THR A 146 14.34 -0.60 19.26
N ASP A 147 13.16 -1.18 19.02
CA ASP A 147 11.90 -0.54 19.38
C ASP A 147 11.97 -0.04 20.83
N LYS A 148 11.59 1.22 21.03
CA LYS A 148 11.31 1.80 22.34
C LYS A 148 9.85 1.59 22.69
#